data_AF-A0A1G8WFW6-F1
#
_entry.id   AF-A0A1G8WFW6-F1
#
_cell.length_a   1.000
_cell.length_b   1.000
_cell.length_c   1.000
_cell.angle_alpha   90.00
_cell.angle_beta   90.00
_cell.angle_gamma   90.00
#
_symmetry.space_group_name_H-M   'P 1'
#
loop_
_entity.id
_entity.type
_entity.pdbx_description
1 polymer ?
#
loop_
_entity_poly.entity_id
_entity_poly.type
_entity_poly.pdbx_seq_one_letter_code
_entity_poly.pdbx_strand_id
1 'polypeptide(L)'
;MKKLEHFLNTYKGNHLSHLLFLEDKNLFWAKENKVLIAYQQVANRLVVLGDPIGERTYFQEAIKEFEQYADRKKSKAVYYQVSSSTTSYLQNHKVFKLGEEATVDLNSYSISGKYGAKLRNRRNKFNKQGYQFQVVNPPHTGKLLKEIEEISDEWLSGKKEKGFSVSFFKRDYVALSPIGTLRNPEGKLIAFVTLGYAYKDSKSLIVDLMRYRPQSPHGTMDMLIISILSWAKDEKYEKCSLGMCPLSNVGKSKEDKIYEKVANLIYEYVKVPYNFKGLREYKRKFSHSWEARYLIYSNDDWLPSVFLKLYMLINRSSTKNIVNTPTSPKSLNYKNQKVG
;
A
#
# COMPACT_ATOMS: atom_id res chain seq x y z
N MET A 1 -13.42 6.52 -11.85
CA MET A 1 -13.29 5.07 -11.53
C MET A 1 -13.21 4.16 -12.76
N LYS A 2 -14.19 4.11 -13.66
CA LYS A 2 -14.18 3.20 -14.84
C LYS A 2 -12.89 3.23 -15.68
N LYS A 3 -12.34 4.43 -15.96
CA LYS A 3 -11.06 4.57 -16.69
C LYS A 3 -9.89 3.91 -15.96
N LEU A 4 -9.80 4.10 -14.65
CA LEU A 4 -8.74 3.52 -13.82
C LEU A 4 -8.83 2.00 -13.79
N GLU A 5 -10.03 1.47 -13.57
CA GLU A 5 -10.29 0.03 -13.59
C GLU A 5 -9.92 -0.61 -14.93
N HIS A 6 -10.37 -0.02 -16.04
CA HIS A 6 -10.00 -0.48 -17.37
C HIS A 6 -8.47 -0.46 -17.58
N PHE A 7 -7.80 0.63 -17.19
CA PHE A 7 -6.36 0.76 -17.32
C PHE A 7 -5.59 -0.30 -16.52
N LEU A 8 -6.00 -0.55 -15.26
CA LEU A 8 -5.35 -1.53 -14.40
C LEU A 8 -5.64 -2.97 -14.82
N ASN A 9 -6.78 -3.24 -15.46
CA ASN A 9 -7.06 -4.53 -16.09
C ASN A 9 -6.17 -4.79 -17.32
N THR A 10 -5.81 -3.75 -18.07
CA THR A 10 -4.94 -3.86 -19.26
C THR A 10 -3.47 -4.03 -18.87
N TYR A 11 -2.93 -3.10 -18.06
CA TYR A 11 -1.49 -3.04 -17.83
C TYR A 11 -1.02 -3.79 -16.59
N LYS A 12 -1.96 -4.26 -15.77
CA LYS A 12 -1.72 -4.85 -14.44
C LYS A 12 -1.05 -3.83 -13.52
N GLY A 13 -1.70 -3.52 -12.39
CA GLY A 13 -1.11 -2.60 -11.41
C GLY A 13 0.10 -3.20 -10.68
N ASN A 14 0.52 -2.50 -9.64
CA ASN A 14 1.49 -2.93 -8.66
C ASN A 14 0.83 -3.10 -7.27
N HIS A 15 1.64 -3.45 -6.27
CA HIS A 15 1.19 -3.69 -4.88
C HIS A 15 0.48 -2.50 -4.21
N LEU A 16 0.59 -1.29 -4.76
CA LEU A 16 -0.03 -0.08 -4.21
C LEU A 16 -1.20 0.43 -5.04
N SER A 17 -1.48 -0.13 -6.22
CA SER A 17 -2.49 0.50 -7.10
C SER A 17 -3.94 0.25 -6.67
N HIS A 18 -4.18 -0.71 -5.77
CA HIS A 18 -5.45 -0.84 -5.07
C HIS A 18 -5.78 0.42 -4.26
N LEU A 19 -4.77 1.11 -3.71
CA LEU A 19 -4.97 2.34 -2.94
C LEU A 19 -5.50 3.51 -3.79
N LEU A 20 -5.44 3.42 -5.12
CA LEU A 20 -5.97 4.46 -6.01
C LEU A 20 -7.50 4.55 -5.93
N PHE A 21 -8.17 3.49 -5.51
CA PHE A 21 -9.63 3.44 -5.32
C PHE A 21 -10.11 4.15 -4.04
N LEU A 22 -9.19 4.58 -3.16
CA LEU A 22 -9.51 5.43 -2.02
C LEU A 22 -9.75 6.90 -2.43
N GLU A 23 -9.31 7.29 -3.62
CA GLU A 23 -9.53 8.62 -4.22
C GLU A 23 -8.95 9.78 -3.38
N ASP A 24 -7.92 9.50 -2.60
CA ASP A 24 -7.12 10.46 -1.82
C ASP A 24 -5.79 10.82 -2.52
N LYS A 25 -5.66 10.44 -3.80
CA LYS A 25 -4.51 10.70 -4.67
C LYS A 25 -4.96 11.31 -5.99
N ASN A 26 -4.14 12.21 -6.51
CA ASN A 26 -4.25 12.69 -7.88
C ASN A 26 -3.65 11.65 -8.84
N LEU A 27 -4.19 11.61 -10.06
CA LEU A 27 -3.76 10.71 -11.12
C LEU A 27 -3.19 11.52 -12.28
N PHE A 28 -1.89 11.40 -12.55
CA PHE A 28 -1.24 12.01 -13.70
C PHE A 28 -1.14 11.00 -14.84
N TRP A 29 -1.82 11.30 -15.95
CA TRP A 29 -1.82 10.49 -17.16
C TRP A 29 -0.79 11.04 -18.15
N ALA A 30 0.36 10.37 -18.22
CA ALA A 30 1.45 10.72 -19.12
C ALA A 30 1.33 9.98 -20.45
N LYS A 31 2.06 10.44 -21.47
CA LYS A 31 2.19 9.75 -22.76
C LYS A 31 0.87 9.24 -23.32
N GLU A 32 -0.06 10.17 -23.55
CA GLU A 32 -1.37 9.89 -24.15
C GLU A 32 -2.20 8.84 -23.37
N ASN A 33 -2.06 8.83 -22.04
CA ASN A 33 -2.68 7.89 -21.10
C ASN A 33 -2.09 6.47 -21.12
N LYS A 34 -0.88 6.26 -21.69
CA LYS A 34 -0.19 4.96 -21.66
C LYS A 34 0.55 4.70 -20.35
N VAL A 35 0.80 5.76 -19.57
CA VAL A 35 1.45 5.66 -18.25
C VAL A 35 0.68 6.48 -17.22
N LEU A 36 0.44 5.88 -16.07
CA LEU A 36 -0.21 6.47 -14.91
C LEU A 36 0.80 6.65 -13.79
N ILE A 37 0.86 7.88 -13.25
CA ILE A 37 1.63 8.23 -12.06
C ILE A 37 0.66 8.76 -11.01
N ALA A 38 0.50 8.02 -9.91
CA ALA A 38 -0.34 8.43 -8.80
C ALA A 38 0.46 9.25 -7.80
N TYR A 39 -0.07 10.40 -7.38
CA TYR A 39 0.66 11.31 -6.49
C TYR A 39 -0.27 12.10 -5.57
N GLN A 40 0.29 12.71 -4.53
CA GLN A 40 -0.40 13.71 -3.73
C GLN A 40 0.55 14.86 -3.37
N GLN A 41 0.01 16.07 -3.28
CA GLN A 41 0.79 17.24 -2.91
C GLN A 41 0.82 17.42 -1.39
N VAL A 42 2.01 17.69 -0.86
CA VAL A 42 2.23 18.15 0.52
C VAL A 42 3.30 19.25 0.51
N ALA A 43 2.92 20.44 0.99
CA ALA A 43 3.72 21.65 0.84
C ALA A 43 4.21 21.84 -0.62
N ASN A 44 5.52 21.99 -0.82
CA ASN A 44 6.17 22.15 -2.11
C ASN A 44 6.67 20.82 -2.72
N ARG A 45 6.05 19.68 -2.37
CA ARG A 45 6.42 18.37 -2.92
C ARG A 45 5.21 17.67 -3.52
N LEU A 46 5.43 17.06 -4.68
CA LEU A 46 4.51 16.10 -5.29
C LEU A 46 5.01 14.70 -4.97
N VAL A 47 4.36 14.03 -4.03
CA VAL A 47 4.77 12.70 -3.58
C VAL A 47 4.09 11.65 -4.43
N VAL A 48 4.85 10.99 -5.30
CA VAL A 48 4.44 9.84 -6.11
C VAL A 48 4.36 8.60 -5.22
N LEU A 49 3.29 7.82 -5.37
CA LEU A 49 3.09 6.56 -4.66
C LEU A 49 3.39 5.37 -5.57
N GLY A 50 4.44 4.62 -5.23
CA GLY A 50 4.84 3.42 -5.95
C GLY A 50 5.39 3.70 -7.35
N ASP A 51 5.62 2.61 -8.09
CA ASP A 51 6.13 2.67 -9.45
C ASP A 51 5.09 3.23 -10.43
N PRO A 52 5.50 3.86 -11.54
CA PRO A 52 4.60 4.14 -12.66
C PRO A 52 3.89 2.85 -13.14
N ILE A 53 2.65 3.00 -13.60
CA ILE A 53 1.82 1.88 -14.08
C ILE A 53 1.52 2.10 -15.55
N GLY A 54 1.71 1.10 -16.40
CA GLY A 54 1.46 1.22 -17.84
C GLY A 54 2.54 0.58 -18.70
N GLU A 55 2.71 1.12 -19.90
CA GLU A 55 3.72 0.66 -20.86
C GLU A 55 5.13 1.06 -20.43
N ARG A 56 5.95 0.08 -20.06
CA ARG A 56 7.31 0.28 -19.54
C ARG A 56 8.23 1.04 -20.49
N THR A 57 8.05 0.89 -21.80
CA THR A 57 8.81 1.60 -22.84
C THR A 57 8.69 3.12 -22.73
N TYR A 58 7.60 3.62 -22.14
CA TYR A 58 7.32 5.05 -21.98
C TYR A 58 7.62 5.59 -20.57
N PHE A 59 8.17 4.79 -19.66
CA PHE A 59 8.36 5.19 -18.26
C PHE A 59 9.37 6.34 -18.12
N GLN A 60 10.48 6.30 -18.87
CA GLN A 60 11.50 7.36 -18.80
C GLN A 60 10.92 8.71 -19.17
N GLU A 61 10.18 8.78 -20.28
CA GLU A 61 9.60 10.04 -20.73
C GLU A 61 8.38 10.46 -19.90
N ALA A 62 7.60 9.51 -19.38
CA ALA A 62 6.49 9.81 -18.47
C ALA A 62 6.98 10.43 -17.15
N ILE A 63 8.06 9.89 -16.58
CA ILE A 63 8.74 10.46 -15.41
C ILE A 63 9.23 11.88 -15.74
N LYS A 64 9.86 12.09 -16.90
CA LYS A 64 10.30 13.42 -17.34
C LYS A 64 9.13 14.41 -17.48
N GLU A 65 8.01 13.98 -18.06
CA GLU A 65 6.78 14.80 -18.15
C GLU A 65 6.25 15.18 -16.76
N PHE A 66 6.32 14.26 -15.81
CA PHE A 66 5.90 14.48 -14.43
C PHE A 66 6.84 15.43 -13.68
N GLU A 67 8.16 15.32 -13.82
CA GLU A 67 9.13 16.26 -13.25
C GLU A 67 8.87 17.68 -13.79
N GLN A 68 8.71 17.83 -15.11
CA GLN A 68 8.37 19.12 -15.71
C GLN A 68 7.03 19.67 -15.21
N TYR A 69 6.06 18.79 -14.94
CA TYR A 69 4.80 19.18 -14.31
C TYR A 69 5.01 19.65 -12.87
N ALA A 70 5.86 18.98 -12.09
CA ALA A 70 6.23 19.41 -10.74
C ALA A 70 6.89 20.79 -10.76
N ASP A 71 7.84 21.02 -11.68
CA ASP A 71 8.53 22.30 -11.85
C ASP A 71 7.55 23.45 -12.16
N ARG A 72 6.61 23.23 -13.08
CA ARG A 72 5.54 24.22 -13.38
C ARG A 72 4.65 24.51 -12.17
N LYS A 73 4.50 23.56 -11.25
CA LYS A 73 3.80 23.70 -9.97
C LYS A 73 4.69 24.28 -8.86
N LYS A 74 5.90 24.76 -9.19
CA LYS A 74 6.92 25.23 -8.22
C LYS A 74 7.16 24.22 -7.10
N SER A 75 7.11 22.94 -7.46
CA SER A 75 7.22 21.80 -6.55
C SER A 75 8.28 20.84 -7.08
N LYS A 76 8.77 19.94 -6.23
CA LYS A 76 9.67 18.85 -6.64
C LYS A 76 9.01 17.50 -6.43
N ALA A 77 9.31 16.53 -7.29
CA ALA A 77 8.82 15.18 -7.11
C ALA A 77 9.56 14.46 -5.98
N VAL A 78 8.83 13.58 -5.28
CA VAL A 78 9.38 12.61 -4.33
C VAL A 78 8.73 11.28 -4.66
N TYR A 79 9.51 10.24 -4.92
CA TYR A 79 8.99 8.92 -5.25
C TYR A 79 9.05 8.02 -4.03
N TYR A 80 7.89 7.61 -3.53
CA TYR A 80 7.73 6.93 -2.26
C TYR A 80 7.26 5.48 -2.46
N GLN A 81 7.98 4.53 -1.85
CA GLN A 81 7.75 3.08 -1.95
C GLN A 81 7.90 2.52 -3.38
N VAL A 82 8.81 3.09 -4.17
CA VAL A 82 9.16 2.55 -5.49
C VAL A 82 10.01 1.29 -5.38
N SER A 83 9.93 0.40 -6.36
CA SER A 83 10.83 -0.75 -6.49
C SER A 83 12.22 -0.32 -6.98
N SER A 84 13.18 -1.26 -6.94
CA SER A 84 14.51 -1.05 -7.53
C SER A 84 14.45 -0.80 -9.04
N SER A 85 13.40 -1.27 -9.73
CA SER A 85 13.28 -1.06 -11.18
C SER A 85 13.05 0.40 -11.54
N THR A 86 12.47 1.21 -10.64
CA THR A 86 12.22 2.63 -10.88
C THR A 86 13.46 3.50 -10.65
N THR A 87 14.43 3.03 -9.84
CA THR A 87 15.62 3.83 -9.50
C THR A 87 16.48 4.12 -10.73
N SER A 88 16.48 3.24 -11.74
CA SER A 88 17.25 3.40 -12.98
C SER A 88 16.79 4.60 -13.83
N TYR A 89 15.52 5.03 -13.71
CA TYR A 89 14.98 6.18 -14.45
C TYR A 89 15.26 7.52 -13.76
N LEU A 90 15.78 7.51 -12.52
CA LEU A 90 15.91 8.68 -11.63
C LEU A 90 17.36 8.85 -11.14
N GLN A 91 18.34 8.66 -12.02
CA GLN A 91 19.77 8.62 -11.66
C GLN A 91 20.30 9.93 -11.04
N ASN A 92 19.69 11.08 -11.36
CA ASN A 92 20.07 12.39 -10.82
C ASN A 92 19.41 12.71 -9.46
N HIS A 93 18.92 11.70 -8.75
CA HIS A 93 18.25 11.86 -7.46
C HIS A 93 18.96 11.08 -6.35
N LYS A 94 18.76 11.50 -5.11
CA LYS A 94 19.16 10.72 -3.95
C LYS A 94 18.21 9.54 -3.78
N VAL A 95 18.78 8.37 -3.52
CA VAL A 95 18.03 7.12 -3.27
C VAL A 95 18.26 6.69 -1.83
N PHE A 96 17.18 6.40 -1.12
CA PHE A 96 17.19 5.87 0.23
C PHE A 96 16.39 4.57 0.29
N LYS A 97 16.99 3.47 0.79
CA LYS A 97 16.23 2.23 1.03
C LYS A 97 15.26 2.49 2.18
N LEU A 98 13.97 2.50 1.88
CA LEU A 98 12.91 2.84 2.82
C LEU A 98 12.52 1.64 3.69
N GLY A 99 12.60 0.43 3.16
CA GLY A 99 12.26 -0.81 3.86
C GLY A 99 12.06 -1.98 2.91
N GLU A 100 11.31 -2.98 3.35
CA GLU A 100 11.04 -4.20 2.59
C GLU A 100 9.55 -4.54 2.63
N GLU A 101 8.99 -4.93 1.49
CA GLU A 101 7.66 -5.53 1.42
C GLU A 101 7.75 -7.02 1.71
N ALA A 102 6.89 -7.52 2.61
CA ALA A 102 6.80 -8.93 2.93
C ALA A 102 5.86 -9.62 1.93
N THR A 103 6.37 -10.59 1.19
CA THR A 103 5.58 -11.35 0.21
C THR A 103 5.66 -12.85 0.47
N VAL A 104 4.51 -13.50 0.44
CA VAL A 104 4.36 -14.96 0.56
C VAL A 104 4.17 -15.55 -0.82
N ASP A 105 5.02 -16.49 -1.20
CA ASP A 105 4.76 -17.39 -2.33
C ASP A 105 3.77 -18.47 -1.86
N LEU A 106 2.57 -18.46 -2.43
CA LEU A 106 1.47 -19.34 -2.04
C LEU A 106 1.64 -20.77 -2.58
N ASN A 107 2.41 -20.95 -3.65
CA ASN A 107 2.71 -22.28 -4.19
C ASN A 107 3.54 -23.10 -3.18
N SER A 108 4.52 -22.45 -2.56
CA SER A 108 5.37 -23.04 -1.52
C SER A 108 4.83 -22.86 -0.09
N TYR A 109 3.79 -22.03 0.11
CA TYR A 109 3.22 -21.79 1.44
C TYR A 109 2.68 -23.07 2.08
N SER A 110 3.18 -23.38 3.27
CA SER A 110 2.71 -24.51 4.07
C SER A 110 2.91 -24.23 5.56
N ILE A 111 1.91 -24.56 6.36
CA ILE A 111 2.02 -24.57 7.83
C ILE A 111 2.24 -25.98 8.38
N SER A 112 2.56 -26.94 7.51
CA SER A 112 2.94 -28.31 7.89
C SER A 112 4.37 -28.37 8.42
N GLY A 113 4.74 -29.52 9.00
CA GLY A 113 6.09 -29.74 9.54
C GLY A 113 6.40 -28.94 10.81
N LYS A 114 7.69 -28.91 11.17
CA LYS A 114 8.22 -28.33 12.42
C LYS A 114 8.17 -26.80 12.43
N TYR A 115 8.48 -26.16 11.30
CA TYR A 115 8.48 -24.69 11.19
C TYR A 115 7.07 -24.10 11.33
N GLY A 116 6.07 -24.72 10.69
CA GLY A 116 4.67 -24.28 10.75
C GLY A 116 3.91 -24.69 12.02
N ALA A 117 4.49 -25.50 12.92
CA ALA A 117 3.79 -26.07 14.07
C ALA A 117 3.16 -25.00 14.98
N LYS A 118 3.86 -23.89 15.25
CA LYS A 118 3.33 -22.79 16.07
C LYS A 118 2.08 -22.14 15.43
N LEU A 119 2.09 -21.94 14.11
CA LEU A 119 0.95 -21.38 13.38
C LEU A 119 -0.21 -22.36 13.33
N ARG A 120 0.06 -23.63 13.02
CA ARG A 120 -0.94 -24.70 13.00
C ARG A 120 -1.62 -24.88 14.36
N ASN A 121 -0.85 -24.91 15.45
CA ASN A 121 -1.40 -25.00 16.80
C ASN A 121 -2.30 -23.80 17.14
N ARG A 122 -1.92 -22.60 16.69
CA ARG A 122 -2.74 -21.39 16.87
C ARG A 122 -4.06 -21.50 16.13
N ARG A 123 -4.05 -21.86 14.84
CA ARG A 123 -5.27 -22.09 14.06
C ARG A 123 -6.16 -23.16 14.69
N ASN A 124 -5.59 -24.30 15.06
CA ASN A 124 -6.33 -25.41 15.66
C ASN A 124 -6.95 -25.01 17.01
N LYS A 125 -6.29 -24.16 17.80
CA LYS A 125 -6.85 -23.62 19.04
C LYS A 125 -8.10 -22.78 18.78
N PHE A 126 -8.04 -21.84 17.83
CA PHE A 126 -9.20 -21.02 17.45
C PHE A 126 -10.36 -21.90 16.95
N ASN A 127 -10.09 -22.86 16.07
CA ASN A 127 -11.10 -23.78 15.55
C ASN A 127 -11.73 -24.64 16.67
N LYS A 128 -10.92 -25.19 17.58
CA LYS A 128 -11.41 -25.98 18.73
C LYS A 128 -12.28 -25.14 19.67
N GLN A 129 -12.01 -23.83 19.75
CA GLN A 129 -12.79 -22.90 20.55
C GLN A 129 -14.04 -22.39 19.83
N GLY A 130 -14.35 -22.87 18.61
CA GLY A 130 -15.57 -22.52 17.87
C GLY A 130 -15.48 -21.22 17.06
N TYR A 131 -14.30 -20.61 16.92
CA TYR A 131 -14.14 -19.45 16.05
C TYR A 131 -14.20 -19.88 14.58
N GLN A 132 -14.88 -19.08 13.76
CA GLN A 132 -15.11 -19.39 12.35
C GLN A 132 -14.54 -18.29 11.46
N PHE A 133 -13.61 -18.66 10.59
CA PHE A 133 -13.12 -17.79 9.54
C PHE A 133 -13.81 -18.09 8.21
N GLN A 134 -14.25 -17.06 7.49
CA GLN A 134 -14.87 -17.19 6.18
C GLN A 134 -14.49 -16.02 5.28
N VAL A 135 -14.31 -16.25 3.98
CA VAL A 135 -14.17 -15.17 3.00
C VAL A 135 -15.49 -14.94 2.31
N VAL A 136 -15.98 -13.71 2.37
CA VAL A 136 -17.21 -13.27 1.70
C VAL A 136 -16.80 -12.50 0.45
N ASN A 137 -17.35 -12.86 -0.71
CA ASN A 137 -17.10 -12.16 -1.97
C ASN A 137 -18.12 -11.02 -2.18
N PRO A 138 -17.75 -9.94 -2.90
CA PRO A 138 -18.72 -8.95 -3.37
C PRO A 138 -19.82 -9.59 -4.24
N PRO A 139 -21.04 -9.02 -4.30
CA PRO A 139 -21.50 -7.84 -3.56
C PRO A 139 -21.79 -8.16 -2.08
N HIS A 140 -21.43 -7.23 -1.19
CA HIS A 140 -21.61 -7.38 0.25
C HIS A 140 -22.96 -6.84 0.72
N THR A 141 -23.54 -7.47 1.73
CA THR A 141 -24.76 -6.96 2.36
C THR A 141 -24.49 -5.67 3.14
N GLY A 142 -25.49 -4.79 3.21
CA GLY A 142 -25.40 -3.58 4.03
C GLY A 142 -25.18 -3.87 5.53
N LYS A 143 -25.66 -5.02 6.00
CA LYS A 143 -25.44 -5.51 7.38
C LYS A 143 -23.96 -5.84 7.63
N LEU A 144 -23.33 -6.60 6.73
CA LEU A 144 -21.92 -6.95 6.87
C LEU A 144 -21.03 -5.70 6.88
N LEU A 145 -21.26 -4.77 5.94
CA LEU A 145 -20.47 -3.54 5.87
C LEU A 145 -20.61 -2.69 7.14
N LYS A 146 -21.80 -2.66 7.75
CA LYS A 146 -22.04 -1.99 9.04
C LYS A 146 -21.28 -2.68 10.19
N GLU A 147 -21.32 -4.02 10.28
CA GLU A 147 -20.55 -4.75 11.31
C GLU A 147 -19.04 -4.47 11.19
N ILE A 148 -18.52 -4.34 9.97
CA ILE A 148 -17.10 -4.03 9.71
C ILE A 148 -16.77 -2.59 10.10
N GLU A 149 -17.65 -1.64 9.77
CA GLU A 149 -17.53 -0.22 10.17
C GLU A 149 -17.45 -0.09 11.71
N GLU A 150 -18.33 -0.77 12.44
CA GLU A 150 -18.33 -0.80 13.90
C GLU A 150 -17.01 -1.35 14.49
N ILE A 151 -16.49 -2.45 13.94
CA ILE A 151 -15.18 -3.01 14.35
C ILE A 151 -14.05 -2.04 14.05
N SER A 152 -14.13 -1.37 12.91
CA SER A 152 -13.16 -0.39 12.46
C SER A 152 -13.09 0.79 13.44
N ASP A 153 -14.24 1.33 13.86
CA ASP A 153 -14.32 2.45 14.80
C ASP A 153 -13.82 2.06 16.19
N GLU A 154 -14.22 0.87 16.69
CA GLU A 154 -13.73 0.34 17.96
C GLU A 154 -12.21 0.12 17.95
N TRP A 155 -11.67 -0.39 16.85
CA TRP A 155 -10.23 -0.61 16.70
C TRP A 155 -9.44 0.70 16.67
N LEU A 156 -9.99 1.74 16.02
CA LEU A 156 -9.38 3.07 16.00
C LEU A 156 -9.40 3.72 17.39
N SER A 157 -10.42 3.44 18.21
CA SER A 157 -10.51 3.94 19.60
C SER A 157 -10.32 5.46 19.68
N GLY A 158 -11.00 6.21 18.81
CA GLY A 158 -10.91 7.67 18.73
C GLY A 158 -9.70 8.22 17.97
N LYS A 159 -8.78 7.36 17.49
CA LYS A 159 -7.70 7.78 16.58
C LYS A 159 -8.26 8.08 15.20
N LYS A 160 -7.65 9.04 14.52
CA LYS A 160 -7.99 9.34 13.13
C LYS A 160 -7.39 8.29 12.19
N GLU A 161 -8.10 8.05 11.10
CA GLU A 161 -7.58 7.30 9.97
C GLU A 161 -6.34 7.95 9.36
N LYS A 162 -5.47 7.11 8.82
CA LYS A 162 -4.33 7.53 7.99
C LYS A 162 -4.71 7.41 6.51
N GLY A 163 -3.88 7.90 5.61
CA GLY A 163 -4.12 7.80 4.18
C GLY A 163 -2.85 7.80 3.35
N PHE A 164 -3.03 8.16 2.08
CA PHE A 164 -2.04 8.21 1.02
C PHE A 164 -1.47 6.83 0.67
N SER A 165 -0.59 6.29 1.52
CA SER A 165 0.14 5.04 1.30
C SER A 165 -0.36 3.87 2.14
N VAL A 166 -1.43 4.07 2.88
CA VAL A 166 -2.14 3.05 3.66
C VAL A 166 -3.63 3.26 3.45
N SER A 167 -4.39 2.19 3.58
CA SER A 167 -5.85 2.26 3.49
C SER A 167 -6.50 2.78 4.76
N PHE A 168 -7.66 3.38 4.56
CA PHE A 168 -8.61 3.73 5.61
C PHE A 168 -9.95 3.09 5.30
N PHE A 169 -10.80 2.96 6.32
CA PHE A 169 -12.15 2.49 6.11
C PHE A 169 -12.94 3.52 5.29
N LYS A 170 -13.25 3.15 4.05
CA LYS A 170 -14.23 3.82 3.18
C LYS A 170 -15.14 2.73 2.66
N ARG A 171 -16.43 2.84 2.93
CA ARG A 171 -17.42 1.80 2.65
C ARG A 171 -17.37 1.31 1.20
N ASP A 172 -17.34 2.22 0.24
CA ASP A 172 -17.30 1.88 -1.18
C ASP A 172 -16.02 1.15 -1.56
N TYR A 173 -14.88 1.53 -0.97
CA TYR A 173 -13.59 0.90 -1.21
C TYR A 173 -13.54 -0.52 -0.63
N VAL A 174 -14.00 -0.70 0.61
CA VAL A 174 -14.08 -2.01 1.27
C VAL A 174 -15.01 -2.95 0.51
N ALA A 175 -16.07 -2.42 -0.10
CA ALA A 175 -17.03 -3.20 -0.86
C ALA A 175 -16.49 -3.76 -2.19
N LEU A 176 -15.34 -3.29 -2.69
CA LEU A 176 -14.77 -3.70 -3.98
C LEU A 176 -14.15 -5.10 -3.97
N SER A 177 -13.74 -5.60 -2.80
CA SER A 177 -12.91 -6.80 -2.69
C SER A 177 -13.52 -7.85 -1.76
N PRO A 178 -13.08 -9.11 -1.84
CA PRO A 178 -13.41 -10.11 -0.84
C PRO A 178 -12.96 -9.69 0.56
N ILE A 179 -13.73 -10.10 1.57
CA ILE A 179 -13.49 -9.77 2.97
C ILE A 179 -13.40 -11.06 3.77
N GLY A 180 -12.25 -11.29 4.41
CA GLY A 180 -12.09 -12.33 5.42
C GLY A 180 -12.73 -11.88 6.71
N THR A 181 -13.62 -12.69 7.25
CA THR A 181 -14.38 -12.43 8.48
C THR A 181 -14.01 -13.47 9.52
N LEU A 182 -13.86 -13.06 10.78
CA LEU A 182 -13.68 -13.96 11.92
C LEU A 182 -14.82 -13.75 12.91
N ARG A 183 -15.65 -14.78 13.07
CA ARG A 183 -16.76 -14.80 14.03
C ARG A 183 -16.40 -15.65 15.25
N ASN A 184 -16.90 -15.25 16.41
CA ASN A 184 -16.80 -16.03 17.65
C ASN A 184 -17.87 -17.16 17.66
N PRO A 185 -17.87 -18.05 18.67
CA PRO A 185 -18.82 -19.16 18.75
C PRO A 185 -20.29 -18.73 18.79
N GLU A 186 -20.57 -17.53 19.29
CA GLU A 186 -21.91 -16.92 19.32
C GLU A 186 -22.32 -16.29 17.97
N GLY A 187 -21.48 -16.37 16.94
CA GLY A 187 -21.73 -15.83 15.60
C GLY A 187 -21.47 -14.33 15.45
N LYS A 188 -20.97 -13.64 16.48
CA LYS A 188 -20.62 -12.22 16.43
C LYS A 188 -19.32 -12.01 15.65
N LEU A 189 -19.31 -11.04 14.73
CA LEU A 189 -18.10 -10.63 14.03
C LEU A 189 -17.14 -9.92 15.00
N ILE A 190 -15.95 -10.49 15.18
CA ILE A 190 -14.93 -9.95 16.09
C ILE A 190 -13.72 -9.36 15.37
N ALA A 191 -13.47 -9.77 14.12
CA ALA A 191 -12.36 -9.26 13.33
C ALA A 191 -12.61 -9.43 11.84
N PHE A 192 -11.90 -8.63 11.04
CA PHE A 192 -11.92 -8.73 9.59
C PHE A 192 -10.55 -8.46 8.98
N VAL A 193 -10.37 -8.94 7.76
CA VAL A 193 -9.27 -8.61 6.87
C VAL A 193 -9.83 -8.29 5.48
N THR A 194 -9.47 -7.15 4.91
CA THR A 194 -9.76 -6.83 3.50
C THR A 194 -8.59 -7.20 2.62
N LEU A 195 -8.90 -7.47 1.35
CA LEU A 195 -7.92 -7.62 0.30
C LEU A 195 -7.88 -6.34 -0.54
N GLY A 196 -6.69 -5.96 -0.99
CA GLY A 196 -6.55 -4.94 -2.02
C GLY A 196 -7.27 -5.38 -3.29
N TYR A 197 -7.94 -4.44 -3.96
CA TYR A 197 -8.62 -4.71 -5.23
C TYR A 197 -7.65 -5.39 -6.22
N ALA A 198 -8.04 -6.59 -6.65
CA ALA A 198 -7.30 -7.38 -7.61
C ALA A 198 -7.84 -7.13 -9.01
N TYR A 199 -6.94 -6.85 -9.96
CA TYR A 199 -7.28 -6.70 -11.37
C TYR A 199 -7.62 -8.07 -11.98
N LYS A 200 -8.31 -8.06 -13.12
CA LYS A 200 -8.67 -9.29 -13.81
C LYS A 200 -7.44 -10.18 -14.06
N ASP A 201 -7.58 -11.48 -13.77
CA ASP A 201 -6.53 -12.50 -13.90
C ASP A 201 -5.27 -12.25 -13.04
N SER A 202 -5.33 -11.36 -12.05
CA SER A 202 -4.25 -11.17 -11.09
C SER A 202 -4.03 -12.45 -10.27
N LYS A 203 -2.82 -13.00 -10.34
CA LYS A 203 -2.36 -14.10 -9.49
C LYS A 203 -1.76 -13.63 -8.17
N SER A 204 -1.84 -12.32 -7.88
CA SER A 204 -1.33 -11.70 -6.67
C SER A 204 -2.45 -11.05 -5.86
N LEU A 205 -2.39 -11.23 -4.54
CA LEU A 205 -3.24 -10.55 -3.56
C LEU A 205 -2.41 -9.66 -2.64
N ILE A 206 -3.09 -8.71 -2.01
CA ILE A 206 -2.53 -7.84 -0.99
C ILE A 206 -3.46 -7.88 0.22
N VAL A 207 -2.93 -8.21 1.39
CA VAL A 207 -3.62 -7.98 2.66
C VAL A 207 -3.59 -6.49 2.95
N ASP A 208 -4.77 -5.91 3.15
CA ASP A 208 -4.93 -4.46 3.29
C ASP A 208 -5.35 -4.07 4.72
N LEU A 209 -6.64 -3.79 4.97
CA LEU A 209 -7.12 -3.49 6.31
C LEU A 209 -7.20 -4.79 7.12
N MET A 210 -6.69 -4.77 8.34
CA MET A 210 -6.83 -5.88 9.28
C MET A 210 -7.14 -5.33 10.67
N ARG A 211 -8.39 -5.49 11.11
CA ARG A 211 -8.88 -4.90 12.36
C ARG A 211 -9.69 -5.91 13.16
N TYR A 212 -9.71 -5.69 14.47
CA TYR A 212 -10.34 -6.59 15.43
C TYR A 212 -10.86 -5.80 16.61
N ARG A 213 -11.92 -6.31 17.25
CA ARG A 213 -12.47 -5.71 18.46
C ARG A 213 -11.46 -5.81 19.61
N PRO A 214 -11.33 -4.81 20.49
CA PRO A 214 -10.37 -4.84 21.60
C PRO A 214 -10.43 -6.10 22.49
N GLN A 215 -11.61 -6.69 22.64
CA GLN A 215 -11.84 -7.92 23.42
C GLN A 215 -11.51 -9.23 22.68
N SER A 216 -10.95 -9.16 21.46
CA SER A 216 -10.65 -10.34 20.67
C SER A 216 -9.52 -11.17 21.30
N PRO A 217 -9.54 -12.51 21.21
CA PRO A 217 -8.53 -13.36 21.82
C PRO A 217 -7.12 -13.08 21.33
N HIS A 218 -6.14 -13.28 22.20
CA HIS A 218 -4.73 -13.21 21.81
C HIS A 218 -4.43 -14.19 20.66
N GLY A 219 -3.82 -13.68 19.59
CA GLY A 219 -3.53 -14.45 18.38
C GLY A 219 -4.56 -14.28 17.26
N THR A 220 -5.57 -13.42 17.41
CA THR A 220 -6.56 -13.10 16.38
C THR A 220 -5.91 -12.68 15.05
N MET A 221 -4.89 -11.81 15.09
CA MET A 221 -4.18 -11.38 13.88
C MET A 221 -3.46 -12.54 13.17
N ASP A 222 -2.82 -13.43 13.94
CA ASP A 222 -2.20 -14.63 13.36
C ASP A 222 -3.27 -15.54 12.74
N MET A 223 -4.43 -15.71 13.40
CA MET A 223 -5.53 -16.49 12.86
C MET A 223 -6.04 -15.92 11.52
N LEU A 224 -6.20 -14.60 11.42
CA LEU A 224 -6.59 -13.94 10.17
C LEU A 224 -5.56 -14.18 9.05
N ILE A 225 -4.27 -13.94 9.32
CA ILE A 225 -3.21 -14.13 8.31
C ILE A 225 -3.09 -15.59 7.89
N ILE A 226 -3.11 -16.54 8.83
CA ILE A 226 -3.04 -17.98 8.49
C ILE A 226 -4.21 -18.38 7.61
N SER A 227 -5.41 -17.92 7.96
CA SER A 227 -6.64 -18.33 7.28
C SER A 227 -6.74 -17.70 5.89
N ILE A 228 -6.38 -16.42 5.74
CA ILE A 228 -6.40 -15.77 4.43
C ILE A 228 -5.33 -16.32 3.49
N LEU A 229 -4.14 -16.69 3.99
CA LEU A 229 -3.11 -17.32 3.18
C LEU A 229 -3.51 -18.75 2.75
N SER A 230 -4.19 -19.48 3.63
CA SER A 230 -4.73 -20.81 3.29
C SER A 230 -5.81 -20.69 2.22
N TRP A 231 -6.79 -19.79 2.42
CA TRP A 231 -7.83 -19.52 1.43
C TRP A 231 -7.25 -19.05 0.09
N ALA A 232 -6.30 -18.11 0.10
CA ALA A 232 -5.68 -17.61 -1.13
C ALA A 232 -4.95 -18.71 -1.91
N LYS A 233 -4.34 -19.66 -1.20
CA LYS A 233 -3.73 -20.84 -1.83
C LYS A 233 -4.78 -21.75 -2.46
N ASP A 234 -5.89 -22.01 -1.76
CA ASP A 234 -6.98 -22.85 -2.26
C ASP A 234 -7.66 -22.23 -3.51
N GLU A 235 -7.76 -20.90 -3.56
CA GLU A 235 -8.20 -20.12 -4.72
C GLU A 235 -7.15 -19.98 -5.84
N LYS A 236 -5.99 -20.66 -5.70
CA LYS A 236 -4.92 -20.70 -6.71
C LYS A 236 -4.31 -19.32 -7.03
N TYR A 237 -4.24 -18.43 -6.04
CA TYR A 237 -3.34 -17.29 -6.10
C TYR A 237 -1.89 -17.79 -5.92
N GLU A 238 -0.95 -17.12 -6.58
CA GLU A 238 0.46 -17.48 -6.56
C GLU A 238 1.25 -16.68 -5.52
N LYS A 239 0.82 -15.45 -5.24
CA LYS A 239 1.53 -14.54 -4.33
C LYS A 239 0.58 -13.74 -3.46
N CYS A 240 0.97 -13.52 -2.20
CA CYS A 240 0.27 -12.63 -1.29
C CYS A 240 1.23 -11.64 -0.64
N SER A 241 1.00 -10.34 -0.84
CA SER A 241 1.68 -9.28 -0.10
C SER A 241 1.04 -9.11 1.28
N LEU A 242 1.88 -9.07 2.30
CA LEU A 242 1.51 -8.69 3.66
C LEU A 242 1.84 -7.21 3.94
N GLY A 243 2.16 -6.44 2.90
CA GLY A 243 2.50 -5.02 2.95
C GLY A 243 3.92 -4.73 3.44
N MET A 244 4.23 -3.43 3.49
CA MET A 244 5.57 -2.92 3.81
C MET A 244 5.96 -3.07 5.29
N CYS A 245 7.25 -3.30 5.54
CA CYS A 245 7.95 -3.13 6.80
C CYS A 245 8.93 -1.95 6.66
N PRO A 246 8.61 -0.77 7.20
CA PRO A 246 9.51 0.39 7.15
C PRO A 246 10.82 0.12 7.88
N LEU A 247 11.91 0.68 7.36
CA LEU A 247 13.26 0.69 7.97
C LEU A 247 13.85 -0.69 8.28
N SER A 248 13.25 -1.78 7.78
CA SER A 248 13.84 -3.11 7.87
C SER A 248 15.15 -3.17 7.09
N ASN A 249 16.21 -3.62 7.76
CA ASN A 249 17.56 -3.75 7.17
C ASN A 249 18.15 -2.43 6.62
N VAL A 250 17.69 -1.27 7.13
CA VAL A 250 18.33 0.03 6.86
C VAL A 250 19.45 0.23 7.90
N GLY A 251 20.60 0.80 7.49
CA GLY A 251 21.77 0.96 8.37
C GLY A 251 22.55 -0.34 8.64
N LYS A 252 22.61 -1.26 7.66
CA LYS A 252 23.49 -2.44 7.71
C LYS A 252 24.77 -2.28 6.88
N SER A 253 24.96 -1.11 6.28
CA SER A 253 26.18 -0.67 5.60
C SER A 253 26.87 0.41 6.45
N LYS A 254 28.20 0.55 6.35
CA LYS A 254 29.10 1.36 7.20
C LYS A 254 28.81 2.89 7.30
N GLU A 255 27.65 3.38 6.86
CA GLU A 255 27.28 4.80 6.79
C GLU A 255 26.12 5.12 7.76
N ASP A 256 26.30 4.83 9.05
CA ASP A 256 25.22 4.83 10.06
C ASP A 256 24.77 6.22 10.57
N LYS A 257 25.44 7.31 10.19
CA LYS A 257 25.10 8.67 10.67
C LYS A 257 23.78 9.22 10.12
N ILE A 258 23.36 8.80 8.93
CA ILE A 258 22.11 9.28 8.30
C ILE A 258 20.91 8.51 8.85
N TYR A 259 21.08 7.21 9.09
CA TYR A 259 20.05 6.36 9.67
C TYR A 259 19.72 6.80 11.11
N GLU A 260 20.72 7.07 11.95
CA GLU A 260 20.51 7.59 13.31
C GLU A 260 19.74 8.91 13.32
N LYS A 261 20.07 9.85 12.42
CA LYS A 261 19.36 11.14 12.32
C LYS A 261 17.91 10.97 11.89
N VAL A 262 17.62 10.09 10.93
CA VAL A 262 16.25 9.80 10.48
C VAL A 262 15.48 9.04 11.56
N ALA A 263 16.11 8.07 12.23
CA ALA A 263 15.50 7.30 13.30
C ALA A 263 15.18 8.19 14.51
N ASN A 264 16.10 9.08 14.91
CA ASN A 264 15.87 10.06 15.98
C ASN A 264 14.74 11.02 15.61
N LEU A 265 14.68 11.51 14.37
CA LEU A 265 13.60 12.42 13.95
C LEU A 265 12.23 11.70 13.89
N ILE A 266 12.21 10.43 13.47
CA ILE A 266 11.00 9.59 13.56
C ILE A 266 10.61 9.37 15.03
N TYR A 267 11.57 9.12 15.90
CA TYR A 267 11.32 8.92 17.32
C TYR A 267 10.81 10.19 18.02
N GLU A 268 11.44 11.34 17.76
CA GLU A 268 11.16 12.64 18.38
C GLU A 268 9.85 13.27 17.90
N TYR A 269 9.59 13.29 16.59
CA TYR A 269 8.46 14.05 16.03
C TYR A 269 7.22 13.20 15.80
N VAL A 270 7.42 11.90 15.58
CA VAL A 270 6.35 11.03 15.09
C VAL A 270 5.71 10.27 16.26
N LYS A 271 6.35 10.27 17.45
CA LYS A 271 5.95 9.55 18.68
C LYS A 271 5.32 8.19 18.37
N VAL A 272 5.86 7.50 17.36
CA VAL A 272 5.22 6.31 16.84
C VAL A 272 5.61 5.15 17.73
N PRO A 273 4.66 4.45 18.37
CA PRO A 273 4.94 3.17 19.01
C PRO A 273 5.08 2.07 17.94
N TYR A 274 5.82 2.31 16.85
CA TYR A 274 6.10 1.29 15.84
C TYR A 274 7.48 0.71 16.15
N ASN A 275 7.47 -0.44 16.82
CA ASN A 275 8.64 -1.30 16.85
C ASN A 275 8.82 -1.91 15.45
N PHE A 276 9.50 -1.20 14.55
CA PHE A 276 9.72 -1.62 13.15
C PHE A 276 10.41 -2.99 13.04
N LYS A 277 11.34 -3.28 13.98
CA LYS A 277 11.95 -4.62 14.12
C LYS A 277 10.89 -5.67 14.49
N GLY A 278 9.98 -5.34 15.41
CA GLY A 278 8.85 -6.19 15.80
C GLY A 278 7.89 -6.50 14.65
N LEU A 279 7.59 -5.53 13.77
CA LEU A 279 6.71 -5.75 12.62
C LEU A 279 7.34 -6.70 11.58
N ARG A 280 8.63 -6.52 11.27
CA ARG A 280 9.36 -7.43 10.38
C ARG A 280 9.43 -8.84 10.96
N GLU A 281 9.78 -8.95 12.24
CA GLU A 281 9.86 -10.23 12.94
C GLU A 281 8.50 -10.92 13.00
N TYR A 282 7.43 -10.15 13.20
CA TYR A 282 6.07 -10.65 13.14
C TYR A 282 5.72 -11.22 11.76
N LYS A 283 5.98 -10.48 10.67
CA LYS A 283 5.70 -10.95 9.30
C LYS A 283 6.59 -12.11 8.85
N ARG A 284 7.80 -12.25 9.43
CA ARG A 284 8.71 -13.38 9.18
C ARG A 284 8.11 -14.74 9.55
N LYS A 285 7.10 -14.78 10.43
CA LYS A 285 6.33 -15.99 10.69
C LYS A 285 5.67 -16.56 9.43
N PHE A 286 5.33 -15.71 8.47
CA PHE A 286 4.51 -16.05 7.30
C PHE A 286 5.26 -15.88 5.98
N SER A 287 6.18 -14.90 5.91
CA SER A 287 6.85 -14.47 4.69
C SER A 287 8.32 -14.87 4.65
N HIS A 288 8.71 -15.52 3.56
CA HIS A 288 10.10 -15.89 3.26
C HIS A 288 10.75 -14.97 2.23
N SER A 289 9.95 -14.25 1.43
CA SER A 289 10.44 -13.34 0.40
C SER A 289 10.25 -11.87 0.82
N TRP A 290 11.27 -11.06 0.56
CA TRP A 290 11.35 -9.66 0.98
C TRP A 290 11.82 -8.79 -0.17
N GLU A 291 11.01 -7.84 -0.59
CA GLU A 291 11.33 -6.96 -1.72
C GLU A 291 11.66 -5.56 -1.25
N ALA A 292 12.82 -5.03 -1.63
CA ALA A 292 13.22 -3.69 -1.24
C ALA A 292 12.30 -2.63 -1.85
N ARG A 293 11.99 -1.61 -1.05
CA ARG A 293 11.26 -0.42 -1.46
C ARG A 293 12.09 0.81 -1.12
N TYR A 294 12.03 1.81 -1.99
CA TYR A 294 12.91 2.96 -1.96
C TYR A 294 12.13 4.28 -1.86
N LEU A 295 12.81 5.27 -1.31
CA LEU A 295 12.45 6.67 -1.35
C LEU A 295 13.46 7.37 -2.26
N ILE A 296 12.97 8.04 -3.31
CA ILE A 296 13.80 8.82 -4.23
C ILE A 296 13.41 10.28 -4.12
N TYR A 297 14.37 11.18 -3.96
CA TYR A 297 14.14 12.59 -3.69
C TYR A 297 15.25 13.47 -4.27
N SER A 298 14.96 14.76 -4.45
CA SER A 298 15.87 15.71 -5.09
C SER A 298 17.21 15.83 -4.33
N ASN A 299 18.29 16.15 -5.05
CA ASN A 299 19.61 16.36 -4.43
C ASN A 299 19.63 17.52 -3.43
N ASP A 300 18.80 18.54 -3.63
CA ASP A 300 18.72 19.70 -2.74
C ASP A 300 17.87 19.45 -1.49
N ASP A 301 17.22 18.29 -1.42
CA ASP A 301 16.35 17.94 -0.31
C ASP A 301 17.15 17.34 0.86
N TRP A 302 16.83 17.82 2.06
CA TRP A 302 17.28 17.21 3.29
C TRP A 302 16.34 16.06 3.67
N LEU A 303 16.86 14.84 3.75
CA LEU A 303 16.08 13.61 3.96
C LEU A 303 15.10 13.68 5.15
N PRO A 304 15.46 14.19 6.34
CA PRO A 304 14.51 14.35 7.44
C PRO A 304 13.31 15.27 7.12
N SER A 305 13.51 16.32 6.33
CA SER A 305 12.41 17.18 5.88
C SER A 305 11.44 16.43 4.95
N VAL A 306 11.95 15.50 4.13
CA VAL A 306 11.13 14.63 3.28
C VAL A 306 10.29 13.69 4.14
N PHE A 307 10.89 13.08 5.16
CA PHE A 307 10.16 12.23 6.12
C PHE A 307 9.06 12.98 6.88
N LEU A 308 9.32 14.22 7.31
CA LEU A 308 8.31 15.04 7.97
C LEU A 308 7.11 15.32 7.04
N LYS A 309 7.37 15.65 5.78
CA LYS A 309 6.31 15.86 4.77
C LYS A 309 5.52 14.58 4.50
N LEU A 310 6.20 13.43 4.40
CA LEU A 310 5.55 12.12 4.27
C LEU A 310 4.67 11.82 5.50
N TYR A 311 5.15 12.09 6.71
CA TYR A 311 4.38 11.93 7.93
C TYR A 311 3.11 12.80 7.92
N MET A 312 3.24 14.09 7.61
CA MET A 312 2.11 15.01 7.51
C MET A 312 1.09 14.53 6.46
N LEU A 313 1.56 14.04 5.32
CA LEU A 313 0.73 13.52 4.26
C LEU A 313 -0.05 12.26 4.68
N ILE A 314 0.64 11.29 5.29
CA ILE A 314 0.04 10.01 5.72
C ILE A 314 -0.93 10.21 6.89
N ASN A 315 -0.70 11.19 7.77
CA ASN A 315 -1.56 11.47 8.93
C ASN A 315 -2.59 12.58 8.66
N ARG A 316 -2.69 13.05 7.42
CA ARG A 316 -3.75 13.96 7.02
C ARG A 316 -5.07 13.21 7.06
N SER A 317 -6.05 13.73 7.82
CA SER A 317 -7.40 13.17 7.81
C SER A 317 -7.95 13.21 6.38
N SER A 318 -8.30 12.04 5.84
CA SER A 318 -8.71 11.83 4.44
C SER A 318 -10.16 12.29 4.15
N THR A 319 -10.59 13.42 4.73
CA THR A 319 -11.97 13.93 4.61
C THR A 319 -12.13 15.06 3.59
N LYS A 320 -11.16 15.32 2.70
CA LYS A 320 -11.26 16.41 1.71
C LYS A 320 -11.23 15.94 0.27
N ASN A 321 -12.36 16.20 -0.41
CA ASN A 321 -12.60 16.09 -1.85
C ASN A 321 -11.42 16.61 -2.68
N ILE A 322 -10.93 15.78 -3.60
CA ILE A 322 -9.93 16.16 -4.60
C ILE A 322 -10.61 16.83 -5.78
N VAL A 323 -10.13 18.02 -6.13
CA VAL A 323 -10.49 18.74 -7.36
C VAL A 323 -9.78 18.07 -8.54
N ASN A 324 -10.55 17.56 -9.50
CA ASN A 324 -10.03 17.00 -10.75
C ASN A 324 -9.12 18.01 -11.46
N THR A 325 -7.82 17.74 -11.57
CA THR A 325 -6.90 18.50 -12.44
C THR A 325 -6.96 18.03 -13.90
N PRO A 326 -6.69 18.92 -14.88
CA PRO A 326 -6.93 18.64 -16.30
C PRO A 326 -5.94 17.62 -16.88
N THR A 327 -6.40 16.90 -17.90
CA THR A 327 -5.58 16.09 -18.81
C THR A 327 -4.50 16.92 -19.49
N SER A 328 -3.33 16.30 -19.73
CA SER A 328 -2.15 16.89 -20.39
C SER A 328 -2.49 17.82 -21.58
N PRO A 329 -1.83 18.97 -21.75
CA PRO A 329 -2.06 19.83 -22.92
C PRO A 329 -1.66 19.06 -24.18
N LYS A 330 -2.60 18.97 -25.13
CA LYS A 330 -2.35 18.49 -26.50
C LYS A 330 -1.15 19.24 -27.08
N SER A 331 -0.24 18.52 -27.69
CA SER A 331 0.85 19.06 -28.49
C SER A 331 0.31 20.10 -29.49
N LEU A 332 0.81 21.33 -29.39
CA LEU A 332 0.57 22.36 -30.40
C LEU A 332 1.26 21.91 -31.70
N ASN A 333 0.45 21.48 -32.67
CA ASN A 333 0.87 21.35 -34.05
C ASN A 333 1.19 22.75 -34.60
N TYR A 334 2.48 23.01 -34.82
CA TYR A 334 2.90 24.08 -35.73
C TYR A 334 2.48 23.70 -37.16
N LYS A 335 1.45 24.34 -37.68
CA LYS A 335 1.18 24.40 -39.13
C LYS A 335 1.49 25.81 -39.63
N ASN A 336 2.60 25.89 -40.34
CA ASN A 336 2.96 26.78 -41.46
C ASN A 336 2.20 28.10 -41.60
N GLN A 337 2.93 29.19 -41.39
CA GLN A 337 2.68 30.46 -42.06
C GLN A 337 2.82 30.27 -43.58
N LYS A 338 1.73 30.57 -44.31
CA LYS A 338 1.80 31.10 -45.67
C LYS A 338 1.30 32.54 -45.60
N VAL A 339 2.18 33.48 -45.91
CA VAL A 339 1.89 34.83 -46.40
C VAL A 339 2.88 34.94 -47.58
N GLY A 340 2.42 35.06 -48.82
CA GLY A 340 1.86 36.29 -49.34
C GLY A 340 3.04 37.07 -49.91
#